data_AF-A0AAD1H473-F1
#
_entry.id   AF-A0AAD1H473-F1
#
_cell.length_a   1.000
_cell.length_b   1.000
_cell.length_c   1.000
_cell.angle_alpha   90.00
_cell.angle_beta   90.00
_cell.angle_gamma   90.00
#
_symmetry.space_group_name_H-M   'P 1'
#
loop_
_entity.id
_entity.type
_entity.pdbx_description
1 polymer ?
#
loop_
_entity_poly.entity_id
_entity_poly.type
_entity_poly.pdbx_seq_one_letter_code
_entity_poly.pdbx_strand_id
1 'polypeptide(L)'
;MGRLFGTDGVRGVANRELTAELALALGAAAARRLTSTGTGRRPVAVVGRDPRASGEMLEAAVIAGLTSEGVDALRAGVLPTPAVAYLAGAYDADFGVMISASHNPMPDNGIKIFGPGGHKLDDATEDQIEELVAAGPGLRPVGAGIGRVVDAGDALERYLRHLGKAGTVRLDGLTVVVDCAHGAASVAAPRAYRAAARMSSRSTPNPTGSTSTTVAGRHIWIRYVRRCSLMAQTWASRTTATPTGA
;
A
#
# COMPACT_ATOMS: atom_id res chain seq x y z
N MET A 1 2.81 -28.61 6.31
CA MET A 1 3.15 -27.17 6.36
C MET A 1 1.83 -26.44 6.51
N GLY A 2 1.69 -25.48 7.43
CA GLY A 2 0.43 -24.72 7.57
C GLY A 2 0.23 -23.76 6.38
N ARG A 3 -1.01 -23.29 6.18
CA ARG A 3 -1.37 -22.26 5.18
C ARG A 3 -0.52 -21.00 5.40
N LEU A 4 0.10 -20.47 4.34
CA LEU A 4 0.95 -19.27 4.40
C LEU A 4 0.12 -17.98 4.50
N PHE A 5 -0.96 -17.89 3.72
CA PHE A 5 -1.89 -16.78 3.75
C PHE A 5 -2.79 -16.87 4.97
N GLY A 6 -2.70 -15.85 5.82
CA GLY A 6 -3.68 -15.59 6.86
C GLY A 6 -4.80 -14.70 6.34
N THR A 7 -5.64 -14.18 7.25
CA THR A 7 -6.81 -13.35 6.93
C THR A 7 -6.51 -12.06 6.14
N ASP A 8 -5.24 -11.63 6.11
CA ASP A 8 -4.84 -10.36 5.50
C ASP A 8 -3.37 -10.42 5.06
N GLY A 9 -3.07 -11.39 4.19
CA GLY A 9 -1.76 -11.67 3.62
C GLY A 9 -0.90 -12.64 4.43
N VAL A 10 0.35 -12.82 4.00
CA VAL A 10 1.36 -13.61 4.70
C VAL A 10 2.02 -12.73 5.76
N ARG A 11 2.09 -13.18 7.02
CA ARG A 11 2.67 -12.41 8.13
C ARG A 11 3.58 -13.27 8.98
N GLY A 12 4.51 -12.62 9.67
CA GLY A 12 5.35 -13.24 10.67
C GLY A 12 6.42 -12.29 11.19
N VAL A 13 7.20 -12.75 12.15
CA VAL A 13 8.41 -12.04 12.59
C VAL A 13 9.37 -11.94 11.40
N ALA A 14 9.70 -10.71 11.03
CA ALA A 14 10.54 -10.43 9.87
C ALA A 14 11.94 -11.03 10.08
N ASN A 15 12.50 -11.57 9.01
CA ASN A 15 13.81 -12.24 9.01
C ASN A 15 13.89 -13.53 9.84
N ARG A 16 12.74 -14.09 10.28
CA ARG A 16 12.67 -15.40 10.95
C ARG A 16 11.57 -16.27 10.39
N GLU A 17 10.33 -15.78 10.44
CA GLU A 17 9.15 -16.45 9.88
C GLU A 17 8.86 -15.91 8.48
N LEU A 18 8.90 -14.58 8.33
CA LEU A 18 8.83 -13.91 7.03
C LEU A 18 10.24 -13.51 6.60
N THR A 19 10.92 -14.43 5.90
CA THR A 19 12.30 -14.23 5.43
C THR A 19 12.35 -13.56 4.07
N ALA A 20 13.55 -13.10 3.66
CA ALA A 20 13.76 -12.54 2.33
C ALA A 20 13.54 -13.59 1.23
N GLU A 21 13.93 -14.84 1.47
CA GLU A 21 13.73 -15.96 0.55
C GLU A 21 12.24 -16.23 0.32
N LEU A 22 11.44 -16.22 1.40
CA LEU A 22 9.99 -16.36 1.29
C LEU A 22 9.36 -15.19 0.54
N ALA A 23 9.81 -13.95 0.81
CA ALA A 23 9.32 -12.76 0.12
C ALA A 23 9.64 -12.78 -1.39
N LEU A 24 10.83 -13.23 -1.76
CA LEU A 24 11.23 -13.43 -3.15
C LEU A 24 10.36 -14.50 -3.84
N ALA A 25 10.16 -15.64 -3.17
CA ALA A 25 9.32 -16.71 -3.70
C ALA A 25 7.86 -16.27 -3.87
N LEU A 26 7.30 -15.53 -2.89
CA LEU A 26 5.96 -14.95 -2.98
C LEU A 26 5.83 -13.96 -4.13
N GLY A 27 6.81 -13.07 -4.32
CA GLY A 27 6.82 -12.12 -5.43
C GLY A 27 6.79 -12.83 -6.79
N ALA A 28 7.64 -13.85 -6.97
CA ALA A 28 7.68 -14.64 -8.20
C ALA A 28 6.39 -15.44 -8.43
N ALA A 29 5.87 -16.11 -7.39
CA ALA A 29 4.63 -16.87 -7.49
C ALA A 29 3.42 -15.98 -7.83
N ALA A 30 3.33 -14.81 -7.19
CA ALA A 30 2.29 -13.82 -7.46
C ALA A 30 2.33 -13.33 -8.91
N ALA A 31 3.53 -13.00 -9.42
CA ALA A 31 3.72 -12.62 -10.82
C ALA A 31 3.19 -13.71 -11.76
N ARG A 32 3.66 -14.95 -11.63
CA ARG A 32 3.22 -16.06 -12.49
C ARG A 32 1.71 -16.25 -12.44
N ARG A 33 1.11 -16.16 -11.24
CA ARG A 33 -0.33 -16.38 -11.09
C ARG A 33 -1.15 -15.29 -11.76
N LEU A 34 -0.84 -14.04 -11.43
CA LEU A 34 -1.65 -12.87 -11.76
C LEU A 34 -1.43 -12.36 -13.19
N THR A 35 -0.39 -12.85 -13.88
CA THR A 35 -0.10 -12.44 -15.27
C THR A 35 -0.18 -13.61 -16.28
N SER A 36 -0.71 -14.76 -15.85
CA SER A 36 -0.77 -15.99 -16.65
C SER A 36 -1.62 -15.89 -17.92
N THR A 37 -2.59 -14.97 -17.97
CA THR A 37 -3.53 -14.85 -19.10
C THR A 37 -3.04 -13.95 -20.24
N GLY A 38 -1.87 -13.33 -20.10
CA GLY A 38 -1.17 -12.59 -21.16
C GLY A 38 -1.97 -11.44 -21.79
N THR A 39 -1.67 -10.20 -21.41
CA THR A 39 -2.37 -9.01 -21.93
C THR A 39 -1.74 -8.44 -23.22
N GLY A 40 -0.73 -9.11 -23.79
CA GLY A 40 0.01 -8.62 -24.97
C GLY A 40 0.96 -7.44 -24.68
N ARG A 41 0.94 -6.90 -23.46
CA ARG A 41 1.91 -5.93 -22.93
C ARG A 41 2.71 -6.55 -21.80
N ARG A 42 3.80 -5.89 -21.41
CA ARG A 42 4.52 -6.27 -20.19
C ARG A 42 3.62 -6.05 -18.97
N PRO A 43 3.50 -7.02 -18.06
CA PRO A 43 2.74 -6.83 -16.84
C PRO A 43 3.44 -5.88 -15.88
N VAL A 44 2.65 -5.19 -15.06
CA VAL A 44 3.13 -4.18 -14.10
C VAL A 44 2.56 -4.46 -12.72
N ALA A 45 3.40 -4.38 -11.68
CA ALA A 45 3.00 -4.47 -10.29
C ALA A 45 3.40 -3.20 -9.51
N VAL A 46 2.49 -2.66 -8.70
CA VAL A 46 2.81 -1.56 -7.77
C VAL A 46 3.25 -2.13 -6.43
N VAL A 47 4.42 -1.74 -5.93
CA VAL A 47 4.94 -2.19 -4.63
C VAL A 47 5.06 -0.99 -3.69
N GLY A 48 4.45 -1.10 -2.51
CA GLY A 48 4.59 -0.09 -1.45
C GLY A 48 4.78 -0.74 -0.08
N ARG A 49 5.25 0.05 0.88
CA ARG A 49 5.55 -0.43 2.24
C ARG A 49 5.15 0.56 3.31
N ASP A 50 5.15 0.11 4.55
CA ASP A 50 5.18 0.99 5.72
C ASP A 50 6.66 1.34 6.11
N PRO A 51 6.90 2.17 7.14
CA PRO A 51 8.25 2.65 7.45
C PRO A 51 9.08 1.66 8.29
N ARG A 52 8.65 0.41 8.48
CA ARG A 52 9.46 -0.60 9.19
C ARG A 52 10.79 -0.81 8.45
N ALA A 53 11.89 -0.92 9.20
CA ALA A 53 13.22 -1.19 8.64
C ALA A 53 13.24 -2.51 7.85
N SER A 54 12.58 -3.57 8.36
CA SER A 54 12.45 -4.84 7.65
C SER A 54 11.70 -4.73 6.32
N GLY A 55 10.90 -3.66 6.15
CA GLY A 55 10.19 -3.38 4.91
C GLY A 55 11.13 -3.14 3.73
N GLU A 56 12.32 -2.58 3.94
CA GLU A 56 13.31 -2.33 2.87
C GLU A 56 13.90 -3.63 2.34
N MET A 57 14.27 -4.53 3.24
CA MET A 57 14.75 -5.87 2.91
C MET A 57 13.67 -6.68 2.16
N LEU A 58 12.44 -6.68 2.67
CA LEU A 58 11.33 -7.42 2.07
C LEU A 58 10.91 -6.81 0.72
N GLU A 59 10.94 -5.48 0.58
CA GLU A 59 10.65 -4.78 -0.68
C GLU A 59 11.64 -5.17 -1.77
N ALA A 60 12.94 -5.17 -1.45
CA ALA A 60 13.97 -5.61 -2.39
C ALA A 60 13.75 -7.06 -2.84
N ALA A 61 13.42 -7.96 -1.90
CA ALA A 61 13.16 -9.38 -2.20
C ALA A 61 11.91 -9.58 -3.06
N VAL A 62 10.79 -8.92 -2.73
CA VAL A 62 9.56 -8.96 -3.53
C VAL A 62 9.83 -8.46 -4.95
N ILE A 63 10.48 -7.30 -5.09
CA ILE A 63 10.81 -6.72 -6.40
C ILE A 63 11.72 -7.65 -7.22
N ALA A 64 12.70 -8.29 -6.58
CA ALA A 64 13.54 -9.29 -7.24
C ALA A 64 12.71 -10.47 -7.75
N GLY A 65 11.78 -10.99 -6.94
CA GLY A 65 10.85 -12.05 -7.36
C GLY A 65 10.00 -11.64 -8.58
N LEU A 66 9.38 -10.47 -8.52
CA LEU A 66 8.54 -9.92 -9.59
C LEU A 66 9.32 -9.77 -10.91
N THR A 67 10.46 -9.08 -10.85
CA THR A 67 11.27 -8.79 -12.04
C THR A 67 11.92 -10.04 -12.63
N SER A 68 12.19 -11.06 -11.80
CA SER A 68 12.67 -12.36 -12.27
C SER A 68 11.66 -13.13 -13.13
N GLU A 69 10.38 -12.80 -13.04
CA GLU A 69 9.28 -13.37 -13.83
C GLU A 69 8.84 -12.43 -14.98
N GLY A 70 9.60 -11.35 -15.22
CA GLY A 70 9.37 -10.42 -16.34
C GLY A 70 8.36 -9.30 -16.05
N VAL A 71 7.87 -9.19 -14.82
CA VAL A 71 6.94 -8.13 -14.38
C VAL A 71 7.70 -6.86 -14.03
N ASP A 72 7.25 -5.73 -14.57
CA ASP A 72 7.79 -4.42 -14.18
C ASP A 72 7.27 -4.03 -12.80
N ALA A 73 8.16 -3.56 -11.92
CA ALA A 73 7.83 -3.15 -10.57
C ALA A 73 7.85 -1.62 -10.44
N LEU A 74 6.69 -1.04 -10.13
CA LEU A 74 6.55 0.37 -9.75
C LEU A 74 6.73 0.52 -8.24
N ARG A 75 7.88 1.03 -7.81
CA ARG A 75 8.18 1.25 -6.39
C ARG A 75 7.56 2.56 -5.92
N ALA A 76 6.50 2.45 -5.11
CA ALA A 76 5.74 3.58 -4.58
C ALA A 76 6.28 4.11 -3.23
N GLY A 77 7.22 3.39 -2.61
CA GLY A 77 7.85 3.77 -1.35
C GLY A 77 6.92 3.65 -0.14
N VAL A 78 7.13 4.52 0.85
CA VAL A 78 6.36 4.50 2.10
C VAL A 78 5.00 5.14 1.88
N LEU A 79 3.95 4.32 1.82
CA LEU A 79 2.56 4.76 1.64
C LEU A 79 1.57 3.88 2.40
N PRO A 80 0.40 4.42 2.81
CA PRO A 80 -0.64 3.62 3.44
C PRO A 80 -1.10 2.46 2.55
N THR A 81 -1.49 1.34 3.14
CA THR A 81 -2.12 0.21 2.42
C THR A 81 -3.24 0.61 1.44
N PRO A 82 -4.22 1.48 1.79
CA PRO A 82 -5.23 1.91 0.82
C PRO A 82 -4.65 2.72 -0.36
N ALA A 83 -3.48 3.35 -0.20
CA ALA A 83 -2.82 4.02 -1.29
C ALA A 83 -2.28 3.01 -2.32
N VAL A 84 -1.65 1.93 -1.89
CA VAL A 84 -1.16 0.87 -2.80
C VAL A 84 -2.31 0.24 -3.58
N ALA A 85 -3.42 -0.09 -2.89
CA ALA A 85 -4.63 -0.61 -3.55
C ALA A 85 -5.18 0.37 -4.59
N TYR A 86 -5.32 1.65 -4.25
CA TYR A 86 -5.74 2.69 -5.20
C TYR A 86 -4.76 2.82 -6.39
N LEU A 87 -3.45 2.80 -6.13
CA LEU A 87 -2.43 3.01 -7.14
C LEU A 87 -2.35 1.85 -8.13
N ALA A 88 -2.72 0.63 -7.73
CA ALA A 88 -2.85 -0.50 -8.66
C ALA A 88 -3.80 -0.13 -9.82
N GLY A 89 -4.98 0.42 -9.52
CA GLY A 89 -5.89 0.93 -10.56
C GLY A 89 -5.39 2.23 -11.22
N ALA A 90 -4.82 3.16 -10.46
CA ALA A 90 -4.42 4.47 -10.97
C ALA A 90 -3.21 4.44 -11.93
N TYR A 91 -2.43 3.36 -11.92
CA TYR A 91 -1.34 3.10 -12.87
C TYR A 91 -1.69 2.08 -13.96
N ASP A 92 -2.94 1.57 -13.99
CA ASP A 92 -3.31 0.43 -14.84
C ASP A 92 -2.38 -0.79 -14.60
N ALA A 93 -1.96 -0.98 -13.35
CA ALA A 93 -1.14 -2.12 -12.97
C ALA A 93 -2.00 -3.37 -12.84
N ASP A 94 -1.41 -4.51 -13.19
CA ASP A 94 -2.07 -5.81 -13.14
C ASP A 94 -2.34 -6.23 -11.69
N PHE A 95 -1.50 -5.80 -10.74
CA PHE A 95 -1.68 -6.05 -9.31
C PHE A 95 -0.87 -5.09 -8.43
N GLY A 96 -1.14 -5.13 -7.12
CA GLY A 96 -0.40 -4.36 -6.11
C GLY A 96 0.12 -5.24 -4.99
N VAL A 97 1.24 -4.86 -4.38
CA VAL A 97 1.85 -5.53 -3.23
C VAL A 97 2.13 -4.51 -2.12
N MET A 98 1.57 -4.74 -0.94
CA MET A 98 1.81 -3.93 0.26
C MET A 98 2.62 -4.72 1.28
N ILE A 99 3.70 -4.10 1.75
CA ILE A 99 4.58 -4.66 2.79
C ILE A 99 4.31 -3.95 4.12
N SER A 100 3.53 -4.60 4.99
CA SER A 100 3.20 -4.11 6.33
C SER A 100 2.49 -5.17 7.15
N ALA A 101 2.78 -5.20 8.46
CA ALA A 101 1.95 -5.91 9.46
C ALA A 101 0.88 -5.01 10.11
N SER A 102 0.54 -3.88 9.51
CA SER A 102 -0.47 -2.94 10.01
C SER A 102 -0.17 -2.48 11.45
N HIS A 103 -1.00 -2.87 12.41
CA HIS A 103 -0.92 -2.44 13.82
C HIS A 103 -0.01 -3.32 14.69
N ASN A 104 0.53 -4.42 14.15
CA ASN A 104 1.43 -5.30 14.88
C ASN A 104 2.71 -4.57 15.33
N PRO A 105 3.38 -5.03 16.39
CA PRO A 105 4.64 -4.45 16.85
C PRO A 105 5.73 -4.53 15.76
N MET A 106 6.75 -3.69 15.85
CA MET A 106 7.81 -3.52 14.82
C MET A 106 8.46 -4.83 14.33
N PRO A 107 8.77 -5.83 15.20
CA PRO A 107 9.40 -7.08 14.74
C PRO A 107 8.60 -7.84 13.68
N ASP A 108 7.28 -7.66 13.66
CA ASP A 108 6.40 -8.29 12.67
C ASP A 108 6.41 -7.51 11.37
N ASN A 109 6.31 -8.23 10.26
CA ASN A 109 5.96 -7.63 8.96
C ASN A 109 5.00 -8.56 8.20
N GLY A 110 4.55 -8.12 7.04
CA GLY A 110 3.61 -8.89 6.22
C GLY A 110 3.62 -8.47 4.77
N ILE A 111 3.19 -9.37 3.89
CA ILE A 111 3.03 -9.13 2.46
C ILE A 111 1.56 -9.36 2.10
N LYS A 112 0.92 -8.34 1.54
CA LYS A 112 -0.45 -8.38 1.05
C LYS A 112 -0.45 -8.15 -0.44
N ILE A 113 -1.24 -8.93 -1.18
CA ILE A 113 -1.36 -8.82 -2.62
C ILE A 113 -2.78 -8.37 -2.95
N PHE A 114 -2.89 -7.42 -3.87
CA PHE A 114 -4.15 -6.92 -4.41
C PHE A 114 -4.21 -7.26 -5.89
N GLY A 115 -5.32 -7.78 -6.37
CA GLY A 115 -5.55 -7.99 -7.80
C GLY A 115 -5.74 -6.68 -8.59
N PRO A 116 -6.15 -6.79 -9.86
CA PRO A 116 -6.46 -5.64 -10.70
C PRO A 116 -7.42 -4.68 -10.02
N GLY A 117 -7.20 -3.37 -10.16
CA GLY A 117 -8.04 -2.34 -9.53
C GLY A 117 -7.91 -2.23 -8.01
N GLY A 118 -7.02 -3.00 -7.37
CA GLY A 118 -6.77 -2.91 -5.92
C GLY A 118 -7.67 -3.79 -5.05
N HIS A 119 -8.40 -4.73 -5.65
CA HIS A 119 -9.26 -5.67 -4.93
C HIS A 119 -8.44 -6.72 -4.18
N LYS A 120 -8.98 -7.23 -3.06
CA LYS A 120 -8.39 -8.39 -2.40
C LYS A 120 -8.46 -9.61 -3.31
N LEU A 121 -7.47 -10.49 -3.22
CA LEU A 121 -7.52 -11.79 -3.87
C LEU A 121 -8.60 -12.66 -3.20
N ASP A 122 -9.19 -13.57 -3.98
CA ASP A 122 -9.99 -14.65 -3.42
C ASP A 122 -9.10 -15.76 -2.86
N ASP A 123 -9.64 -16.55 -1.93
CA ASP A 123 -8.94 -17.66 -1.29
C ASP A 123 -8.35 -18.65 -2.31
N ALA A 124 -9.06 -18.91 -3.41
CA ALA A 124 -8.59 -19.83 -4.45
C ALA A 124 -7.32 -19.32 -5.16
N THR A 125 -7.23 -18.02 -5.39
CA THR A 125 -6.04 -17.39 -5.95
C THR A 125 -4.89 -17.36 -4.94
N GLU A 126 -5.17 -17.13 -3.66
CA GLU A 126 -4.16 -17.21 -2.60
C GLU A 126 -3.58 -18.63 -2.50
N ASP A 127 -4.42 -19.66 -2.49
CA ASP A 127 -4.01 -21.06 -2.43
C ASP A 127 -3.12 -21.45 -3.63
N GLN A 128 -3.46 -20.98 -4.83
CA GLN A 128 -2.63 -21.19 -6.04
C GLN A 128 -1.27 -20.49 -5.96
N ILE A 129 -1.19 -19.33 -5.31
CA ILE A 129 0.10 -18.67 -5.06
C ILE A 129 0.92 -19.51 -4.08
N GLU A 130 0.32 -20.08 -3.04
CA GLU A 130 1.03 -20.99 -2.12
C GLU A 130 1.58 -22.24 -2.82
N GLU A 131 0.77 -22.86 -3.68
CA GLU A 131 1.19 -23.99 -4.50
C GLU A 131 2.39 -23.64 -5.37
N LEU A 132 2.38 -22.46 -5.99
CA LEU A 132 3.49 -21.96 -6.81
C LEU A 132 4.73 -21.63 -5.99
N VAL A 133 4.59 -21.16 -4.74
CA VAL A 133 5.73 -20.99 -3.83
C VAL A 133 6.35 -22.35 -3.50
N ALA A 134 5.53 -23.35 -3.18
CA ALA A 134 5.99 -24.69 -2.85
C ALA A 134 6.63 -25.42 -4.06
N ALA A 135 6.09 -25.19 -5.27
CA ALA A 135 6.63 -25.74 -6.52
C ALA A 135 8.00 -25.14 -6.88
N GLY A 136 8.34 -23.97 -6.34
CA GLY A 136 9.62 -23.29 -6.58
C GLY A 136 9.61 -22.40 -7.82
N PRO A 137 10.79 -22.03 -8.35
CA PRO A 137 10.90 -21.08 -9.44
C PRO A 137 10.39 -21.64 -10.78
N GLY A 138 9.73 -20.79 -11.57
CA GLY A 138 9.21 -21.11 -12.90
C GLY A 138 10.22 -20.79 -14.02
N LEU A 139 9.69 -20.51 -15.22
CA LEU A 139 10.50 -20.08 -16.36
C LEU A 139 11.14 -18.72 -16.08
N ARG A 140 12.48 -18.66 -16.17
CA ARG A 140 13.24 -17.43 -15.92
C ARG A 140 13.53 -16.70 -17.22
N PRO A 141 12.83 -15.60 -17.54
CA PRO A 141 13.22 -14.73 -18.65
C PRO A 141 14.67 -14.25 -18.49
N VAL A 142 15.32 -14.05 -19.64
CA VAL A 142 16.69 -13.54 -19.73
C VAL A 142 16.75 -12.31 -20.63
N GLY A 143 17.83 -11.54 -20.52
CA GLY A 143 18.06 -10.36 -21.37
C GLY A 143 16.91 -9.35 -21.26
N ALA A 144 16.35 -8.96 -22.41
CA ALA A 144 15.22 -8.03 -22.47
C ALA A 144 13.92 -8.56 -21.84
N GLY A 145 13.83 -9.86 -21.54
CA GLY A 145 12.67 -10.44 -20.87
C GLY A 145 12.57 -10.07 -19.39
N ILE A 146 13.69 -9.72 -18.74
CA ILE A 146 13.73 -9.39 -17.31
C ILE A 146 12.93 -8.11 -17.03
N GLY A 147 12.10 -8.12 -15.99
CA GLY A 147 11.31 -6.97 -15.58
C GLY A 147 12.16 -5.80 -15.11
N ARG A 148 11.62 -4.59 -15.18
CA ARG A 148 12.29 -3.34 -14.82
C ARG A 148 11.75 -2.80 -13.51
N VAL A 149 12.63 -2.19 -12.72
CA VAL A 149 12.25 -1.45 -11.51
C VAL A 149 12.17 0.03 -11.88
N VAL A 150 11.05 0.67 -11.56
CA VAL A 150 10.82 2.10 -11.80
C VAL A 150 10.28 2.75 -10.54
N ASP A 151 10.84 3.88 -10.16
CA ASP A 151 10.35 4.67 -9.03
C ASP A 151 9.11 5.47 -9.41
N ALA A 152 8.01 5.24 -8.68
CA ALA A 152 6.75 5.94 -8.88
C ALA A 152 6.75 7.29 -8.13
N GLY A 153 7.54 8.24 -8.62
CA GLY A 153 7.75 9.54 -7.97
C GLY A 153 6.49 10.39 -7.77
N ASP A 154 5.41 10.12 -8.51
CA ASP A 154 4.12 10.82 -8.41
C ASP A 154 3.05 10.07 -7.58
N ALA A 155 3.40 8.92 -6.98
CA ALA A 155 2.47 8.05 -6.27
C ALA A 155 1.72 8.75 -5.12
N LEU A 156 2.44 9.47 -4.27
CA LEU A 156 1.84 10.23 -3.17
C LEU A 156 0.88 11.31 -3.68
N GLU A 157 1.25 12.04 -4.72
CA GLU A 157 0.41 13.10 -5.28
C GLU A 157 -0.87 12.55 -5.93
N ARG A 158 -0.78 11.40 -6.62
CA ARG A 158 -1.97 10.70 -7.13
C ARG A 158 -2.92 10.35 -6.00
N TYR A 159 -2.40 9.75 -4.93
CA TYR A 159 -3.21 9.37 -3.77
C TYR A 159 -3.83 10.59 -3.06
N LEU A 160 -3.07 11.68 -2.86
CA LEU A 160 -3.60 12.92 -2.28
C LEU A 160 -4.72 13.53 -3.13
N ARG A 161 -4.60 13.53 -4.46
CA ARG A 161 -5.69 13.97 -5.35
C ARG A 161 -6.93 13.10 -5.21
N HIS A 162 -6.76 11.80 -5.07
CA HIS A 162 -7.88 10.88 -4.85
C HIS A 162 -8.59 11.15 -3.53
N LEU A 163 -7.84 11.31 -2.43
CA LEU A 163 -8.40 11.71 -1.14
C LEU A 163 -9.14 13.05 -1.21
N GLY A 164 -8.58 14.02 -1.95
CA GLY A 164 -9.21 15.33 -2.16
C GLY A 164 -10.56 15.25 -2.89
N LYS A 165 -10.72 14.31 -3.85
CA LYS A 165 -12.01 14.06 -4.52
C LYS A 165 -13.03 13.38 -3.61
N ALA A 166 -12.57 12.55 -2.67
CA ALA A 166 -13.43 11.88 -1.70
C ALA A 166 -13.87 12.80 -0.55
N GLY A 167 -13.05 13.82 -0.23
CA GLY A 167 -13.36 14.83 0.78
C GLY A 167 -14.42 15.81 0.30
N THR A 168 -15.68 15.60 0.68
CA THR A 168 -16.80 16.48 0.30
C THR A 168 -17.02 17.66 1.23
N VAL A 169 -16.32 17.70 2.37
CA VAL A 169 -16.48 18.73 3.41
C VAL A 169 -15.19 19.51 3.60
N ARG A 170 -15.31 20.84 3.64
CA ARG A 170 -14.23 21.76 3.96
C ARG A 170 -13.97 21.78 5.47
N LEU A 171 -12.70 21.82 5.86
CA LEU A 171 -12.28 21.86 7.27
C LEU A 171 -11.80 23.26 7.70
N ASP A 172 -12.18 24.29 6.95
CA ASP A 172 -11.81 25.67 7.23
C ASP A 172 -12.25 26.09 8.64
N GLY A 173 -11.36 26.70 9.42
CA GLY A 173 -11.63 27.13 10.80
C GLY A 173 -11.54 26.04 11.88
N LEU A 174 -11.21 24.79 11.52
CA LEU A 174 -10.99 23.70 12.47
C LEU A 174 -9.51 23.50 12.78
N THR A 175 -9.21 23.28 14.06
CA THR A 175 -7.90 22.77 14.47
C THR A 175 -7.95 21.25 14.47
N VAL A 176 -7.22 20.64 13.52
CA VAL A 176 -7.15 19.19 13.34
C VAL A 176 -5.82 18.68 13.91
N VAL A 177 -5.90 17.80 14.91
CA VAL A 177 -4.74 17.06 15.44
C VAL A 177 -4.80 15.63 14.91
N VAL A 178 -3.71 15.17 14.31
CA VAL A 178 -3.59 13.83 13.73
C VAL A 178 -2.41 13.08 14.34
N ASP A 179 -2.68 11.91 14.89
CA ASP A 179 -1.66 10.93 15.29
C ASP A 179 -1.51 9.92 14.15
N CYS A 180 -0.35 9.90 13.51
CA CYS A 180 -0.05 8.99 12.40
C CYS A 180 0.64 7.69 12.84
N ALA A 181 0.76 7.45 14.15
CA ALA A 181 1.39 6.27 14.75
C ALA A 181 2.83 5.98 14.26
N HIS A 182 3.56 7.03 13.83
CA HIS A 182 4.84 6.91 13.11
C HIS A 182 4.79 5.96 11.89
N GLY A 183 3.60 5.71 11.36
CA GLY A 183 3.35 4.74 10.30
C GLY A 183 3.31 5.38 8.91
N ALA A 184 2.81 4.61 7.95
CA ALA A 184 2.84 4.97 6.54
C ALA A 184 2.02 6.21 6.16
N ALA A 185 1.09 6.64 7.01
CA ALA A 185 0.29 7.84 6.81
C ALA A 185 0.96 9.13 7.31
N SER A 186 2.15 9.05 7.93
CA SER A 186 2.86 10.17 8.56
C SER A 186 3.10 11.36 7.62
N VAL A 187 3.27 11.12 6.32
CA VAL A 187 3.38 12.17 5.30
C VAL A 187 2.03 12.49 4.65
N ALA A 188 1.27 11.46 4.27
CA ALA A 188 0.03 11.63 3.50
C ALA A 188 -1.09 12.32 4.31
N ALA A 189 -1.31 11.93 5.56
CA ALA A 189 -2.44 12.43 6.34
C ALA A 189 -2.32 13.93 6.66
N PRO A 190 -1.18 14.46 7.17
CA PRO A 190 -1.05 15.90 7.40
C PRO A 190 -1.23 16.72 6.12
N ARG A 191 -0.72 16.22 4.98
CA ARG A 191 -0.87 16.90 3.68
C ARG A 191 -2.33 16.92 3.20
N ALA A 192 -3.04 15.80 3.33
CA ALA A 192 -4.45 15.69 2.96
C ALA A 192 -5.32 16.65 3.79
N TYR A 193 -5.14 16.68 5.12
CA TYR A 193 -5.90 17.58 5.99
C TYR A 193 -5.58 19.07 5.74
N ARG A 194 -4.32 19.42 5.48
CA ARG A 194 -3.96 20.80 5.10
C ARG A 194 -4.63 21.24 3.81
N ALA A 195 -4.70 20.36 2.80
CA ALA A 195 -5.38 20.66 1.54
C ALA A 195 -6.91 20.86 1.74
N ALA A 196 -7.52 20.04 2.60
CA ALA A 196 -8.94 20.16 2.95
C ALA A 196 -9.27 21.44 3.75
N ALA A 197 -8.28 22.05 4.41
CA ALA A 197 -8.46 23.20 5.30
C ALA A 197 -8.01 24.56 4.73
N ARG A 198 -7.52 24.67 3.47
CA ARG A 198 -6.88 25.89 2.86
C ARG A 198 -6.26 26.81 3.92
N MET A 199 -5.08 26.47 4.44
CA MET A 199 -4.48 27.22 5.53
C MET A 199 -4.03 28.63 5.08
N SER A 200 -4.67 29.68 5.61
CA SER A 200 -4.11 31.03 5.74
C SER A 200 -3.08 31.00 6.88
N SER A 201 -1.79 30.91 6.56
CA SER A 201 -0.74 31.03 7.59
C SER A 201 -0.28 32.50 7.70
N ARG A 202 -0.48 33.10 8.88
CA ARG A 202 0.37 34.20 9.36
C ARG A 202 1.39 33.57 10.31
N SER A 203 2.65 33.51 9.90
CA SER A 203 3.75 33.01 10.72
C SER A 203 4.27 34.15 11.60
N THR A 204 4.29 33.96 12.91
CA THR A 204 5.23 34.69 13.79
C THR A 204 6.37 33.74 14.14
N PRO A 205 7.64 34.12 13.92
CA PRO A 205 8.76 33.25 14.19
C PRO A 205 8.94 33.08 15.70
N ASN A 206 9.16 31.84 16.16
CA ASN A 206 9.60 31.53 17.52
C ASN A 206 10.84 30.62 17.43
N PRO A 207 11.93 30.85 18.20
CA PRO A 207 13.26 30.34 17.87
C PRO A 207 13.58 28.93 18.40
N THR A 208 12.58 28.09 18.72
CA THR A 208 12.82 26.79 19.40
C THR A 208 12.40 25.54 18.62
N GLY A 209 12.13 25.65 17.31
CA GLY A 209 12.07 24.48 16.42
C GLY A 209 10.86 23.53 16.58
N SER A 210 9.89 23.85 17.44
CA SER A 210 8.61 23.14 17.49
C SER A 210 7.53 23.91 16.71
N THR A 211 7.00 23.32 15.65
CA THR A 211 5.84 23.89 14.93
C THR A 211 4.55 23.48 15.63
N SER A 212 4.17 24.17 16.70
CA SER A 212 2.80 24.16 17.22
C SER A 212 2.06 25.39 16.69
N THR A 213 1.13 25.18 15.75
CA THR A 213 0.22 26.24 15.29
C THR A 213 -1.00 26.27 16.21
N THR A 214 -1.10 27.27 17.08
CA THR A 214 -2.25 27.47 17.97
C THR A 214 -3.13 28.60 17.44
N VAL A 215 -4.39 28.27 17.09
CA VAL A 215 -5.48 29.26 16.94
C VAL A 215 -6.70 28.70 17.66
N ALA A 216 -7.35 29.54 18.48
CA ALA A 216 -8.55 29.20 19.20
C ALA A 216 -9.70 28.87 18.24
N GLY A 217 -10.23 27.66 18.33
CA GLY A 217 -11.31 27.15 17.47
C GLY A 217 -11.81 25.80 17.99
N ARG A 218 -12.98 25.36 17.51
CA ARG A 218 -13.55 24.06 17.90
C ARG A 218 -12.56 22.94 17.53
N HIS A 219 -12.14 22.16 18.53
CA HIS A 219 -11.15 21.10 18.34
C HIS A 219 -11.81 19.82 17.85
N ILE A 220 -11.28 19.24 16.77
CA ILE A 220 -11.54 17.84 16.41
C ILE A 220 -10.25 17.05 16.62
N TRP A 221 -10.29 16.15 17.59
CA TRP A 221 -9.21 15.19 17.82
C TRP A 221 -9.44 13.95 16.96
N ILE A 222 -8.74 13.85 15.83
CA ILE A 222 -8.71 12.61 15.05
C ILE A 222 -7.52 11.79 15.54
N ARG A 223 -7.75 11.06 16.63
CA ARG A 223 -6.80 10.03 17.06
C ARG A 223 -7.01 8.82 16.15
N TYR A 224 -6.00 8.44 15.38
CA TYR A 224 -5.97 7.14 14.73
C TYR A 224 -5.73 6.10 15.83
N VAL A 225 -6.79 5.77 16.59
CA VAL A 225 -6.73 4.85 17.72
C VAL A 225 -6.36 3.46 17.18
N ARG A 226 -5.48 2.78 17.91
CA ARG A 226 -4.97 1.39 17.78
C ARG A 226 -5.98 0.25 17.46
N ARG A 227 -7.21 0.55 17.04
CA ARG A 227 -8.22 -0.40 16.56
C ARG A 227 -8.95 0.20 15.36
N CYS A 228 -8.52 -0.13 14.15
CA CYS A 228 -9.31 0.10 12.94
C CYS A 228 -9.22 -1.10 12.00
N SER A 229 -10.01 -2.13 12.31
CA SER A 229 -10.41 -3.18 11.36
C SER A 229 -11.73 -2.85 10.65
N LEU A 230 -12.48 -1.81 11.05
CA LEU A 230 -13.82 -1.53 10.50
C LEU A 230 -13.91 -0.45 9.40
N MET A 231 -12.93 0.46 9.26
CA MET A 231 -13.04 1.55 8.26
C MET A 231 -12.55 1.18 6.85
N ALA A 232 -11.69 0.16 6.70
CA ALA A 232 -11.26 -0.28 5.37
C ALA A 232 -12.38 -1.03 4.61
N GLN A 233 -13.33 -1.66 5.33
CA GLN A 233 -14.45 -2.39 4.72
C GLN A 233 -15.57 -1.48 4.22
N THR A 234 -15.72 -0.27 4.79
CA THR A 234 -16.77 0.69 4.39
C THR A 234 -16.42 1.50 3.14
N TRP A 235 -15.17 1.44 2.68
CA TRP A 235 -14.73 2.13 1.48
C TRP A 235 -14.78 1.26 0.23
N ALA A 236 -14.49 -0.05 0.36
CA ALA A 236 -14.60 -1.02 -0.74
C ALA A 236 -16.07 -1.32 -1.14
N SER A 237 -17.05 -1.09 -0.26
CA SER A 237 -18.46 -1.40 -0.51
C SER A 237 -19.27 -0.29 -1.17
N ARG A 238 -18.70 0.92 -1.36
CA ARG A 238 -19.42 2.05 -1.99
C ARG A 238 -19.12 2.23 -3.48
N THR A 239 -18.19 1.47 -4.05
CA THR A 239 -17.85 1.49 -5.48
C THR A 239 -18.66 0.52 -6.34
N THR A 240 -19.59 -0.27 -5.76
CA THR A 240 -20.41 -1.25 -6.49
C THR A 240 -21.86 -0.85 -6.73
N ALA A 241 -22.29 0.36 -6.36
CA ALA A 241 -23.64 0.83 -6.67
C ALA A 241 -23.70 1.44 -8.08
N THR A 242 -23.89 0.61 -9.10
CA THR A 242 -24.44 1.04 -10.40
C THR A 242 -25.84 1.64 -10.20
N PRO A 243 -26.19 2.77 -10.85
CA PRO A 243 -27.54 3.29 -10.80
C PRO A 243 -28.44 2.38 -11.63
N THR A 244 -29.32 1.61 -10.99
CA THR A 244 -30.48 1.01 -11.67
C THR A 244 -31.44 2.13 -12.01
N GLY A 245 -31.63 2.37 -13.31
CA GLY A 245 -32.67 3.24 -13.82
C GLY A 245 -34.07 2.65 -13.61
N ALA A 246 -34.98 3.52 -13.22
CA ALA A 246 -36.39 3.57 -13.60
C ALA A 246 -36.86 5.01 -13.37
#